data_AF-A0A831TWP0-F1
#
_entry.id   AF-A0A831TWP0-F1
#
_cell.length_a   1.000
_cell.length_b   1.000
_cell.length_c   1.000
_cell.angle_alpha   90.00
_cell.angle_beta   90.00
_cell.angle_gamma   90.00
#
_symmetry.space_group_name_H-M   'P 1'
#
loop_
_entity.id
_entity.type
_entity.pdbx_description
1 polymer ?
#
loop_
_entity_poly.entity_id
_entity_poly.type
_entity_poly.pdbx_seq_one_letter_code
_entity_poly.pdbx_strand_id
1 'polypeptide(L)'
;MFYSAKHQHRAKLDFQKLLDAAVHQRQLVRAIAYIVQMPEIDQSGFINTLRQIGYEVKVKQLRMRPDGTAKGDWDMGMAIDAISMADRLDVVVLVSGDGDFVELVNMLKAQGLRVEVLSFPSSTAEELKAAATEFTAIGPEMLLAGSQLPAAVGGGNGHGNGNGHARVGAAHRLVAADDPSSTVSSN
;
A
#
# COMPACT_ATOMS: atom_id res chain seq x y z
N MET A 1 0.70 2.06 -7.75
CA MET A 1 0.41 3.06 -6.70
C MET A 1 1.57 4.03 -6.43
N PHE A 2 2.75 3.60 -5.97
CA PHE A 2 3.86 4.55 -5.69
C PHE A 2 4.66 5.00 -6.92
N TYR A 3 4.72 4.21 -7.99
CA TYR A 3 5.46 4.58 -9.21
C TYR A 3 4.78 5.73 -10.00
N SER A 4 3.46 5.83 -9.90
CA SER A 4 2.67 6.94 -10.46
C SER A 4 3.05 8.30 -9.82
N ALA A 5 3.47 8.27 -8.55
CA ALA A 5 3.89 9.44 -7.79
C ALA A 5 5.37 9.83 -7.99
N LYS A 6 6.15 9.09 -8.80
CA LYS A 6 7.55 9.44 -9.10
C LYS A 6 7.82 9.73 -10.57
N HIS A 7 7.02 9.15 -11.48
CA HIS A 7 7.21 9.37 -12.92
C HIS A 7 6.18 10.29 -13.59
N GLN A 8 5.08 10.65 -12.94
CA GLN A 8 4.16 11.66 -13.49
C GLN A 8 3.72 12.76 -12.52
N HIS A 9 3.93 12.65 -11.21
CA HIS A 9 3.34 13.63 -10.28
C HIS A 9 4.31 14.00 -9.16
N ARG A 10 4.55 15.30 -8.96
CA ARG A 10 5.51 15.91 -8.03
C ARG A 10 5.14 15.73 -6.54
N ALA A 11 4.41 14.68 -6.17
CA ALA A 11 4.01 14.43 -4.79
C ALA A 11 4.81 13.32 -4.13
N LYS A 12 5.59 13.69 -3.12
CA LYS A 12 6.23 12.75 -2.20
C LYS A 12 5.32 12.55 -1.00
N LEU A 13 4.95 11.29 -0.73
CA LEU A 13 4.21 10.93 0.47
C LEU A 13 5.05 11.19 1.71
N ASP A 14 4.39 11.71 2.75
CA ASP A 14 4.93 11.79 4.09
C ASP A 14 4.55 10.52 4.84
N PHE A 15 5.51 9.61 5.00
CA PHE A 15 5.28 8.29 5.58
C PHE A 15 5.01 8.33 7.09
N GLN A 16 5.38 9.41 7.78
CA GLN A 16 4.99 9.60 9.18
C GLN A 16 3.50 9.92 9.23
N LYS A 17 3.05 10.93 8.48
CA LYS A 17 1.64 11.31 8.44
C LYS A 17 0.74 10.21 7.88
N LEU A 18 1.24 9.43 6.93
CA LEU A 18 0.55 8.24 6.42
C LEU A 18 0.35 7.20 7.52
N LEU A 19 1.37 6.97 8.36
CA LEU A 19 1.26 6.06 9.50
C LEU A 19 0.26 6.60 10.52
N ASP A 20 0.35 7.88 10.86
CA ASP A 20 -0.56 8.53 11.79
C ASP A 20 -2.02 8.49 11.28
N ALA A 21 -2.22 8.66 9.97
CA ALA A 21 -3.52 8.52 9.32
C ALA A 21 -4.01 7.07 9.26
N ALA A 22 -3.13 6.08 9.15
CA ALA A 22 -3.53 4.68 9.19
C ALA A 22 -3.86 4.24 10.63
N VAL A 23 -3.12 4.73 11.63
CA VAL A 23 -3.28 4.32 13.04
C VAL A 23 -4.41 5.08 13.72
N HIS A 24 -4.53 6.39 13.47
CA HIS A 24 -5.45 7.29 14.18
C HIS A 24 -5.29 7.19 15.70
N GLN A 25 -6.31 6.73 16.42
CA GLN A 25 -6.33 6.59 17.88
C GLN A 25 -6.20 5.12 18.33
N ARG A 26 -5.77 4.23 17.44
CA ARG A 26 -5.60 2.80 17.70
C ARG A 26 -4.19 2.49 18.18
N GLN A 27 -4.00 1.32 18.79
CA GLN A 27 -2.66 0.84 19.08
C GLN A 27 -2.04 0.25 17.81
N LEU A 28 -0.74 0.50 17.61
CA LEU A 28 -0.01 -0.06 16.49
C LEU A 28 0.72 -1.33 16.97
N VAL A 29 0.31 -2.51 16.48
CA VAL A 29 1.06 -3.76 16.67
C VAL A 29 2.18 -3.87 15.66
N ARG A 30 1.91 -3.56 14.39
CA ARG A 30 2.93 -3.65 13.34
C ARG A 30 2.62 -2.76 12.16
N ALA A 31 3.66 -2.11 11.62
CA ALA A 31 3.63 -1.42 10.34
C ALA A 31 4.69 -2.04 9.42
N ILE A 32 4.29 -2.65 8.29
CA ILE A 32 5.23 -3.29 7.35
C ILE A 32 5.24 -2.53 6.03
N ALA A 33 6.41 -2.05 5.61
CA ALA A 33 6.65 -1.48 4.29
C ALA A 33 7.31 -2.50 3.36
N TYR A 34 6.61 -2.86 2.28
CA TYR A 34 7.11 -3.77 1.27
C TYR A 34 7.79 -2.98 0.15
N ILE A 35 9.02 -3.36 -0.19
CA ILE A 35 9.88 -2.62 -1.14
C ILE A 35 10.39 -3.57 -2.22
N VAL A 36 10.26 -3.14 -3.47
CA VAL A 36 10.86 -3.82 -4.62
C VAL A 36 12.11 -3.04 -5.03
N GLN A 37 13.27 -3.67 -4.90
CA GLN A 37 14.54 -3.06 -5.20
C GLN A 37 14.99 -3.41 -6.62
N MET A 38 15.32 -2.38 -7.39
CA MET A 38 16.03 -2.51 -8.66
C MET A 38 17.53 -2.38 -8.39
N PRO A 39 18.39 -3.24 -8.96
CA PRO A 39 19.83 -3.22 -8.70
C PRO A 39 20.50 -1.86 -8.93
N GLU A 40 19.96 -1.05 -9.85
CA GLU A 40 20.53 0.21 -10.28
C GLU A 40 20.12 1.40 -9.40
N ILE A 41 19.18 1.22 -8.46
CA ILE A 41 18.67 2.29 -7.60
C ILE A 41 19.05 2.03 -6.15
N ASP A 42 19.90 2.89 -5.60
CA ASP A 42 20.14 2.93 -4.16
C ASP A 42 18.92 3.51 -3.43
N GLN A 43 18.31 2.68 -2.59
CA GLN A 43 17.16 3.04 -1.76
C GLN A 43 17.50 2.99 -0.26
N SER A 44 18.78 2.85 0.10
CA SER A 44 19.23 2.64 1.49
C SER A 44 18.82 3.79 2.40
N GLY A 45 18.95 5.04 1.94
CA GLY A 45 18.51 6.21 2.70
C GLY A 45 17.01 6.20 2.99
N PHE A 46 16.20 5.85 1.99
CA PHE A 46 14.75 5.77 2.15
C PHE A 46 14.32 4.63 3.09
N ILE A 47 14.94 3.45 2.95
CA ILE A 47 14.74 2.31 3.86
C ILE A 47 15.06 2.71 5.30
N ASN A 48 16.17 3.41 5.51
CA ASN A 48 16.55 3.87 6.85
C ASN A 48 15.54 4.86 7.42
N THR A 49 15.03 5.80 6.61
CA THR A 49 13.97 6.72 7.04
C THR A 49 12.70 5.96 7.46
N LEU A 50 12.26 4.97 6.70
CA LEU A 50 11.09 4.15 7.06
C LEU A 50 11.29 3.41 8.38
N ARG A 51 12.47 2.82 8.59
CA ARG A 51 12.81 2.17 9.86
C ARG A 51 12.83 3.13 11.03
N GLN A 52 13.34 4.35 10.84
CA GLN A 52 13.33 5.41 11.86
C GLN A 52 11.91 5.86 12.23
N ILE A 53 10.98 5.87 11.27
CA ILE A 53 9.56 6.15 11.51
C ILE A 53 8.88 5.01 12.29
N GLY A 54 9.41 3.79 12.21
CA GLY A 54 8.89 2.62 12.93
C GLY A 54 8.34 1.51 12.01
N TYR A 55 8.58 1.59 10.70
CA TYR A 55 8.19 0.51 9.78
C TYR A 55 9.18 -0.66 9.83
N GLU A 56 8.66 -1.88 9.86
CA GLU A 56 9.36 -3.08 9.43
C GLU A 56 9.50 -3.03 7.90
N VAL A 57 10.72 -3.09 7.37
CA VAL A 57 10.95 -2.98 5.92
C VAL A 57 11.32 -4.34 5.32
N LYS A 58 10.48 -4.86 4.43
CA LYS A 58 10.72 -6.09 3.68
C LYS A 58 11.12 -5.77 2.25
N VAL A 59 12.31 -6.19 1.84
CA VAL A 59 12.88 -5.89 0.52
C VAL A 59 12.93 -7.15 -0.35
N LYS A 60 12.49 -7.04 -1.60
CA LYS A 60 12.59 -8.08 -2.63
C LYS A 60 13.30 -7.52 -3.84
N GLN A 61 14.31 -8.23 -4.33
CA GLN A 61 14.98 -7.85 -5.56
C GLN A 61 14.10 -8.17 -6.77
N LEU A 62 13.95 -7.19 -7.67
CA LEU A 62 13.30 -7.42 -8.95
C LEU A 62 14.11 -8.45 -9.74
N ARG A 63 13.50 -9.57 -10.10
CA ARG A 63 14.13 -10.57 -10.96
C ARG A 63 13.60 -10.43 -12.37
N MET A 64 14.50 -10.05 -13.27
CA MET A 64 14.27 -10.11 -14.70
C MET A 64 14.47 -11.55 -15.15
N ARG A 65 13.45 -12.13 -15.79
CA ARG A 65 13.58 -13.43 -16.43
C ARG A 65 14.24 -13.29 -17.80
N PRO A 66 14.80 -14.40 -18.34
CA PRO A 66 15.35 -14.43 -19.70
C PRO A 66 14.33 -14.09 -20.80
N ASP A 67 13.03 -14.26 -20.52
CA ASP A 67 11.91 -13.94 -21.42
C ASP A 67 11.52 -12.44 -21.39
N GLY A 68 12.24 -11.62 -20.62
CA GLY A 68 11.96 -10.19 -20.46
C GLY A 68 10.83 -9.87 -19.47
N THR A 69 10.19 -10.87 -18.86
CA THR A 69 9.16 -10.64 -17.84
C THR A 69 9.81 -10.28 -16.51
N ALA A 70 9.38 -9.15 -15.94
CA ALA A 70 9.75 -8.75 -14.59
C ALA A 70 8.83 -9.48 -13.60
N LYS A 71 9.39 -10.34 -12.74
CA LYS A 71 8.65 -10.88 -11.59
C LYS A 71 9.16 -10.19 -10.34
N GLY A 72 8.28 -9.48 -9.63
CA GLY A 72 8.71 -8.79 -8.43
C GLY A 72 7.68 -7.91 -7.76
N ASP A 73 6.39 -8.26 -7.76
CA ASP A 73 5.46 -7.67 -6.80
C ASP A 73 5.59 -8.34 -5.41
N TRP A 74 4.88 -7.77 -4.45
CA TRP A 74 4.79 -8.24 -3.07
C TRP A 74 3.42 -8.80 -2.73
N ASP A 75 2.54 -8.96 -3.71
CA ASP A 75 1.10 -9.11 -3.49
C ASP A 75 0.79 -10.39 -2.72
N MET A 76 1.42 -11.49 -3.14
CA MET A 76 1.36 -12.77 -2.42
C MET A 76 2.00 -12.70 -1.04
N GLY A 77 3.14 -12.03 -0.90
CA GLY A 77 3.83 -11.91 0.38
C GLY A 77 3.00 -11.13 1.40
N MET A 78 2.37 -10.04 0.95
CA MET A 78 1.43 -9.26 1.74
C MET A 78 0.21 -10.06 2.15
N ALA A 79 -0.38 -10.81 1.22
CA ALA A 79 -1.56 -11.63 1.52
C ALA A 79 -1.22 -12.68 2.57
N ILE A 80 -0.09 -13.38 2.43
CA ILE A 80 0.40 -14.36 3.39
C ILE A 80 0.63 -13.71 4.76
N ASP A 81 1.35 -12.58 4.79
CA ASP A 81 1.63 -11.88 6.04
C ASP A 81 0.33 -11.43 6.73
N ALA A 82 -0.59 -10.79 6.01
CA ALA A 82 -1.87 -10.33 6.55
C ALA A 82 -2.72 -11.49 7.10
N ILE A 83 -2.86 -12.59 6.35
CA ILE A 83 -3.59 -13.79 6.80
C ILE A 83 -2.91 -14.43 8.01
N SER A 84 -1.58 -14.50 8.03
CA SER A 84 -0.83 -15.13 9.12
C SER A 84 -0.92 -14.40 10.45
N MET A 85 -1.28 -13.12 10.41
CA MET A 85 -1.47 -12.29 11.60
C MET A 85 -2.94 -12.15 11.97
N ALA A 86 -3.87 -12.54 11.11
CA ALA A 86 -5.29 -12.20 11.22
C ALA A 86 -5.93 -12.60 12.56
N ASP A 87 -5.47 -13.68 13.19
CA ASP A 87 -5.94 -14.16 14.49
C ASP A 87 -5.60 -13.25 15.67
N ARG A 88 -4.70 -12.29 15.47
CA ARG A 88 -4.20 -11.37 16.50
C ARG A 88 -4.61 -9.93 16.26
N LEU A 89 -5.33 -9.64 15.17
CA LEU A 89 -5.66 -8.29 14.76
C LEU A 89 -7.16 -8.05 14.70
N ASP A 90 -7.56 -6.86 15.13
CA ASP A 90 -8.94 -6.38 14.94
C ASP A 90 -9.10 -5.61 13.62
N VAL A 91 -8.03 -4.93 13.19
CA VAL A 91 -8.02 -4.09 11.99
C VAL A 91 -6.78 -4.38 11.14
N VAL A 92 -6.99 -4.45 9.83
CA VAL A 92 -5.92 -4.41 8.82
C VAL A 92 -6.12 -3.20 7.92
N VAL A 93 -5.12 -2.31 7.87
CA VAL A 93 -5.09 -1.20 6.91
C VAL A 93 -4.19 -1.55 5.73
N LEU A 94 -4.75 -1.65 4.53
CA LEU A 94 -4.03 -1.85 3.28
C LEU A 94 -3.79 -0.52 2.58
N VAL A 95 -2.52 -0.12 2.46
CA VAL A 95 -2.15 1.01 1.60
C VAL A 95 -1.84 0.51 0.20
N SER A 96 -2.89 0.31 -0.57
CA SER A 96 -2.84 -0.11 -1.97
C SER A 96 -4.14 0.28 -2.69
N GLY A 97 -4.08 0.36 -4.01
CA GLY A 97 -5.24 0.56 -4.88
C GLY A 97 -5.46 -0.58 -5.84
N ASP A 98 -4.76 -1.69 -5.62
CA ASP A 98 -4.79 -2.84 -6.50
C ASP A 98 -6.02 -3.72 -6.26
N GLY A 99 -6.83 -3.89 -7.30
CA GLY A 99 -8.02 -4.74 -7.28
C GLY A 99 -7.72 -6.21 -6.95
N ASP A 100 -6.48 -6.67 -7.17
CA ASP A 100 -6.07 -8.05 -6.86
C ASP A 100 -6.16 -8.39 -5.36
N PHE A 101 -6.33 -7.39 -4.48
CA PHE A 101 -6.56 -7.61 -3.06
C PHE A 101 -8.01 -7.79 -2.64
N VAL A 102 -8.99 -7.68 -3.54
CA VAL A 102 -10.41 -7.85 -3.18
C VAL A 102 -10.66 -9.18 -2.46
N GLU A 103 -10.09 -10.28 -2.94
CA GLU A 103 -10.25 -11.59 -2.30
C GLU A 103 -9.58 -11.66 -0.92
N LEU A 104 -8.43 -11.01 -0.74
CA LEU A 104 -7.78 -10.90 0.57
C LEU A 104 -8.67 -10.11 1.55
N VAL A 105 -9.22 -8.99 1.11
CA VAL A 105 -10.13 -8.15 1.91
C VAL A 105 -11.34 -8.97 2.36
N ASN A 106 -11.98 -9.68 1.44
CA ASN A 106 -13.15 -10.50 1.74
C ASN A 106 -12.83 -11.63 2.72
N MET A 107 -11.69 -12.30 2.55
CA MET A 107 -11.22 -13.35 3.45
C MET A 107 -11.00 -12.83 4.88
N LEU A 108 -10.25 -11.74 5.03
CA LEU A 108 -9.96 -11.14 6.34
C LEU A 108 -11.26 -10.67 7.03
N LYS A 109 -12.19 -10.09 6.28
CA LYS A 109 -13.52 -9.73 6.81
C LYS A 109 -14.33 -10.94 7.25
N ALA A 110 -14.27 -12.04 6.50
CA ALA A 110 -14.92 -13.30 6.89
C ALA A 110 -14.31 -13.90 8.18
N GLN A 111 -13.06 -13.58 8.49
CA GLN A 111 -12.40 -13.92 9.76
C GLN A 111 -12.74 -12.94 10.91
N GLY A 112 -13.56 -11.93 10.66
CA GLY A 112 -14.02 -10.96 11.66
C GLY A 112 -13.25 -9.65 11.70
N LEU A 113 -12.24 -9.47 10.85
CA LEU A 113 -11.42 -8.27 10.85
C LEU A 113 -12.11 -7.11 10.13
N ARG A 114 -11.90 -5.90 10.63
CA ARG A 114 -12.14 -4.69 9.85
C ARG A 114 -10.99 -4.51 8.86
N VAL A 115 -11.30 -4.32 7.58
CA VAL A 115 -10.28 -4.09 6.56
C VAL A 115 -10.47 -2.70 5.95
N GLU A 116 -9.47 -1.85 6.12
CA GLU A 116 -9.48 -0.48 5.61
C GLU A 116 -8.51 -0.35 4.44
N VAL A 117 -8.85 0.51 3.48
CA VAL A 117 -8.00 0.78 2.32
C VAL A 117 -7.66 2.26 2.30
N LEU A 118 -6.37 2.57 2.36
CA LEU A 118 -5.86 3.94 2.28
C LEU A 118 -5.13 4.11 0.96
N SER A 119 -5.62 4.95 0.05
CA SER A 119 -4.95 5.14 -1.25
C SER A 119 -5.37 6.39 -2.01
N PHE A 120 -4.60 6.75 -3.05
CA PHE A 120 -4.97 7.81 -3.98
C PHE A 120 -6.20 7.42 -4.80
N PRO A 121 -7.35 8.13 -4.68
CA PRO A 121 -8.61 7.71 -5.28
C PRO A 121 -8.56 7.46 -6.79
N SER A 122 -7.74 8.23 -7.52
CA SER A 122 -7.58 8.12 -8.98
C SER A 122 -6.78 6.89 -9.44
N SER A 123 -6.17 6.15 -8.49
CA SER A 123 -5.34 4.98 -8.77
C SER A 123 -5.77 3.74 -7.96
N THR A 124 -7.04 3.72 -7.57
CA THR A 124 -7.63 2.67 -6.75
C THR A 124 -8.81 2.05 -7.49
N ALA A 125 -8.77 0.73 -7.64
CA ALA A 125 -9.84 -0.07 -8.21
C ALA A 125 -11.15 0.12 -7.44
N GLU A 126 -12.27 0.29 -8.13
CA GLU A 126 -13.57 0.56 -7.50
C GLU A 126 -14.08 -0.65 -6.73
N GLU A 127 -13.84 -1.85 -7.23
CA GLU A 127 -14.12 -3.12 -6.57
C GLU A 127 -13.38 -3.26 -5.24
N LEU A 128 -12.15 -2.74 -5.14
CA LEU A 128 -11.40 -2.74 -3.89
C LEU A 128 -12.03 -1.78 -2.87
N LYS A 129 -12.44 -0.58 -3.31
CA LYS A 129 -13.14 0.39 -2.45
C LYS A 129 -14.44 -0.21 -1.92
N ALA A 130 -15.19 -0.88 -2.78
CA ALA A 130 -16.46 -1.52 -2.42
C ALA A 130 -16.29 -2.72 -1.49
N ALA A 131 -15.21 -3.49 -1.65
CA ALA A 131 -14.92 -4.63 -0.78
C ALA A 131 -14.45 -4.21 0.62
N ALA A 132 -13.70 -3.11 0.71
CA ALA A 132 -13.17 -2.59 1.97
C ALA A 132 -14.30 -2.25 2.96
N THR A 133 -14.03 -2.36 4.26
CA THR A 133 -14.93 -1.86 5.29
C THR A 133 -14.94 -0.34 5.34
N GLU A 134 -13.79 0.29 5.06
CA GLU A 134 -13.67 1.74 4.88
C GLU A 134 -12.58 2.05 3.87
N PHE A 135 -12.82 3.10 3.09
CA PHE A 135 -11.84 3.66 2.16
C PHE A 135 -11.48 5.08 2.60
N THR A 136 -10.18 5.33 2.80
CA THR A 136 -9.64 6.65 3.11
C THR A 136 -8.80 7.13 1.93
N ALA A 137 -9.12 8.31 1.43
CA ALA A 137 -8.37 8.93 0.35
C ALA A 137 -7.04 9.49 0.88
N ILE A 138 -5.93 9.22 0.18
CA ILE A 138 -4.68 9.94 0.40
C ILE A 138 -4.84 11.36 -0.17
N GLY A 139 -5.00 12.34 0.72
CA GLY A 139 -5.11 13.76 0.41
C GLY A 139 -3.81 14.55 0.60
N PRO A 140 -3.84 15.87 0.35
CA PRO A 140 -2.67 16.75 0.43
C PRO A 140 -2.02 16.79 1.81
N GLU A 141 -2.81 16.56 2.88
CA GLU A 141 -2.36 16.54 4.26
C GLU A 141 -1.30 15.46 4.53
N MET A 142 -1.36 14.34 3.81
CA MET A 142 -0.43 13.21 3.90
C MET A 142 0.80 13.34 2.97
N LEU A 143 0.97 14.49 2.32
CA LEU A 143 2.11 14.74 1.45
C LEU A 143 3.15 15.65 2.10
N LEU A 144 4.40 15.54 1.63
CA LEU A 144 5.49 16.45 2.03
C LEU A 144 5.24 17.86 1.50
N ALA A 145 5.65 18.90 2.23
CA ALA A 145 5.47 20.28 1.80
C ALA A 145 6.01 20.53 0.38
N GLY A 146 5.22 21.18 -0.49
CA GLY A 146 5.55 21.47 -1.89
C GLY A 146 5.15 20.40 -2.92
N SER A 147 4.40 19.39 -2.51
CA SER A 147 3.83 18.34 -3.37
C SER A 147 2.43 18.69 -3.91
N GLN A 148 2.04 18.08 -5.03
CA GLN A 148 0.70 18.22 -5.63
C GLN A 148 0.07 16.84 -5.91
N LEU A 149 -1.21 16.68 -5.58
CA LEU A 149 -1.96 15.44 -5.84
C LEU A 149 -1.94 15.05 -7.34
N PRO A 150 -1.98 13.75 -7.65
CA PRO A 150 -2.14 13.29 -9.03
C PRO A 150 -3.49 13.77 -9.60
N ALA A 151 -3.46 14.31 -10.83
CA ALA A 151 -4.67 14.75 -11.52
C ALA A 151 -5.59 13.54 -11.78
N ALA A 152 -6.90 13.71 -11.58
CA ALA A 152 -7.88 12.69 -11.94
C ALA A 152 -7.83 12.46 -13.46
N VAL A 153 -7.59 11.23 -13.90
CA VAL A 153 -7.65 10.88 -15.32
C VAL A 153 -9.12 10.98 -15.75
N GLY A 154 -9.46 12.02 -16.51
CA GLY A 154 -10.79 12.23 -17.06
C GLY A 154 -11.12 11.17 -18.13
N GLY A 155 -12.32 10.59 -18.05
CA GLY A 155 -12.82 9.63 -19.02
C GLY A 155 -13.03 10.25 -20.40
N GLY A 156 -12.47 9.63 -21.44
CA GLY A 156 -12.64 9.97 -22.84
C GLY A 156 -12.61 8.72 -23.72
N ASN A 157 -13.67 8.50 -24.47
CA ASN A 157 -13.96 7.36 -25.34
C ASN A 157 -13.05 7.32 -26.61
N GLY A 158 -12.64 6.12 -27.06
CA GLY A 158 -12.48 5.81 -28.49
C GLY A 158 -11.11 5.34 -29.03
N HIS A 159 -11.00 4.02 -29.27
CA HIS A 159 -10.34 3.28 -30.36
C HIS A 159 -8.86 3.54 -30.79
N GLY A 160 -8.06 2.46 -30.76
CA GLY A 160 -7.17 2.10 -31.89
C GLY A 160 -5.66 1.87 -31.66
N ASN A 161 -5.29 0.59 -31.52
CA ASN A 161 -4.11 -0.09 -32.10
C ASN A 161 -2.65 0.19 -31.61
N GLY A 162 -1.98 -0.88 -31.16
CA GLY A 162 -0.66 -1.26 -31.68
C GLY A 162 0.63 -0.78 -30.98
N ASN A 163 1.25 -1.72 -30.23
CA ASN A 163 2.70 -1.93 -30.03
C ASN A 163 3.56 -0.90 -29.25
N GLY A 164 4.32 -1.43 -28.27
CA GLY A 164 5.64 -0.92 -27.94
C GLY A 164 5.89 -0.54 -26.48
N HIS A 165 6.60 -1.43 -25.77
CA HIS A 165 7.49 -1.14 -24.64
C HIS A 165 6.88 -0.65 -23.31
N ALA A 166 6.27 -1.57 -22.55
CA ALA A 166 6.00 -1.34 -21.13
C ALA A 166 7.30 -1.48 -20.31
N ARG A 167 7.88 -0.33 -19.92
CA ARG A 167 8.97 -0.25 -18.93
C ARG A 167 8.38 -0.41 -17.53
N VAL A 168 8.73 -1.51 -16.85
CA VAL A 168 8.12 -1.94 -15.57
C VAL A 168 9.00 -1.51 -14.38
N GLY A 169 8.42 -0.79 -13.40
CA GLY A 169 9.10 -0.25 -12.22
C GLY A 169 8.36 -0.56 -10.90
N ALA A 170 9.15 -0.77 -9.85
CA ALA A 170 8.84 -1.26 -8.49
C ALA A 170 7.55 -0.77 -7.78
N ALA A 171 6.81 -1.70 -7.14
CA ALA A 171 5.64 -1.45 -6.29
C ALA A 171 6.01 -1.48 -4.78
N HIS A 172 5.38 -0.60 -3.97
CA HIS A 172 5.51 -0.56 -2.51
C HIS A 172 4.12 -0.54 -1.88
N ARG A 173 3.90 -1.17 -0.72
CA ARG A 173 2.58 -1.32 -0.08
C ARG A 173 2.76 -1.37 1.46
N LEU A 174 1.73 -1.00 2.25
CA LEU A 174 1.76 -0.98 3.73
C LEU A 174 0.63 -1.82 4.34
N VAL A 175 0.93 -2.55 5.42
CA VAL A 175 -0.01 -3.23 6.33
C VAL A 175 0.15 -2.66 7.75
N ALA A 176 -0.91 -2.09 8.33
CA ALA A 176 -1.00 -1.74 9.76
C ALA A 176 -1.96 -2.71 10.49
N ALA A 177 -1.62 -3.10 11.72
CA ALA A 177 -2.18 -4.24 12.47
C ALA A 177 -2.34 -3.85 13.98
N ASP A 178 -3.39 -4.30 14.70
CA ASP A 178 -3.75 -4.00 16.13
C ASP A 178 -3.84 -5.29 17.03
N ASP A 179 -3.94 -5.24 18.38
CA ASP A 179 -4.02 -6.39 19.35
C ASP A 179 -5.20 -6.19 20.36
N PRO A 180 -6.06 -7.19 20.65
CA PRO A 180 -7.30 -6.98 21.41
C PRO A 180 -7.18 -6.97 22.95
N SER A 181 -6.00 -7.12 23.55
CA SER A 181 -5.90 -7.49 24.98
C SER A 181 -5.57 -6.35 25.97
N SER A 182 -6.39 -5.29 26.03
CA SER A 182 -6.49 -4.47 27.25
C SER A 182 -7.85 -3.76 27.44
N THR A 183 -8.93 -4.53 27.55
CA THR A 183 -10.07 -4.14 28.39
C THR A 183 -10.28 -5.16 29.50
N VAL A 184 -9.67 -4.88 30.67
CA VAL A 184 -10.16 -5.42 31.94
C VAL A 184 -10.34 -4.25 32.90
N SER A 185 -11.56 -4.18 33.43
CA SER A 185 -12.14 -3.24 34.37
C SER A 185 -11.20 -2.69 35.43
N SER A 186 -11.41 -1.42 35.80
CA SER A 186 -11.17 -0.97 37.17
C SER A 186 -12.42 -0.29 37.69
N ASN A 187 -12.95 -0.94 38.73
CA ASN A 187 -13.99 -0.49 39.64
C ASN A 187 -13.42 0.59 40.59
#